data_AF-A0A8J4T6S3-F1
#
_entry.id   AF-A0A8J4T6S3-F1
#
_cell.length_a   1.000
_cell.length_b   1.000
_cell.length_c   1.000
_cell.angle_alpha   90.00
_cell.angle_beta   90.00
_cell.angle_gamma   90.00
#
_symmetry.space_group_name_H-M   'P 1'
#
loop_
_entity.id
_entity.type
_entity.pdbx_description
1 polymer ?
#
loop_
_entity_poly.entity_id
_entity_poly.type
_entity_poly.pdbx_seq_one_letter_code
_entity_poly.pdbx_strand_id
1 'polypeptide(L)'
;MESARGFYIPLAVVSIFWLLVAILGPVFVPKGPHRTLIVVSTLLTAGCCYIFWLGIFLAQYKPIFGPVLPRRTLFIMEKYWKVSSVFDCTLFDVFIYGNPSFLTLCLCLMLD
;
A
#
# COMPACT_ATOMS: atom_id res chain seq x y z
N MET A 1 16.15 -15.51 10.98
CA MET A 1 15.48 -15.29 9.67
C MET A 1 14.00 -14.89 9.80
N GLU A 2 13.53 -14.52 11.00
CA GLU A 2 12.14 -14.10 11.22
C GLU A 2 11.79 -12.69 10.73
N SER A 3 12.73 -11.75 10.78
CA SER A 3 12.47 -10.34 10.42
C SER A 3 12.16 -10.12 8.94
N ALA A 4 12.62 -10.99 8.03
CA ALA A 4 12.34 -10.86 6.59
C ALA A 4 10.89 -11.20 6.24
N ARG A 5 10.25 -12.08 7.02
CA ARG A 5 8.89 -12.56 6.74
C ARG A 5 7.87 -11.44 6.89
N GLY A 6 7.97 -10.62 7.94
CA GLY A 6 7.06 -9.49 8.18
C GLY A 6 7.08 -8.42 7.08
N PHE A 7 8.22 -8.23 6.42
CA PHE A 7 8.35 -7.30 5.30
C PHE A 7 7.86 -7.89 3.97
N TYR A 8 8.11 -9.18 3.75
CA TYR A 8 7.76 -9.84 2.49
C TYR A 8 6.25 -10.10 2.35
N ILE A 9 5.54 -10.34 3.46
CA ILE A 9 4.09 -10.60 3.46
C ILE A 9 3.29 -9.45 2.80
N PRO A 10 3.41 -8.17 3.22
CA PRO A 10 2.65 -7.09 2.60
C PRO A 10 3.03 -6.86 1.13
N LEU A 11 4.33 -7.00 0.79
CA LEU A 11 4.79 -6.92 -0.60
C LEU A 11 4.14 -7.99 -1.48
N ALA A 12 4.08 -9.23 -1.02
CA ALA A 12 3.49 -10.34 -1.75
C ALA A 12 1.97 -10.16 -1.94
N VAL A 13 1.25 -9.76 -0.89
CA VAL A 13 -0.21 -9.59 -0.95
C VAL A 13 -0.61 -8.47 -1.91
N VAL A 14 0.04 -7.30 -1.82
CA VAL A 14 -0.31 -6.13 -2.63
C VAL A 14 0.12 -6.28 -4.08
N SER A 15 1.27 -6.92 -4.34
CA SER A 15 1.71 -7.22 -5.72
C SER A 15 0.76 -8.19 -6.43
N ILE A 16 0.29 -9.24 -5.74
CA ILE A 16 -0.68 -10.19 -6.31
C ILE A 16 -2.02 -9.48 -6.57
N PHE A 17 -2.50 -8.65 -5.64
CA PHE A 17 -3.76 -7.93 -5.80
C PHE A 17 -3.76 -7.01 -7.04
N TRP A 18 -2.75 -6.15 -7.20
CA TRP A 18 -2.67 -5.24 -8.35
C TRP A 18 -2.41 -5.96 -9.67
N LEU A 19 -1.65 -7.06 -9.64
CA LEU A 19 -1.41 -7.89 -10.82
C LEU A 19 -2.70 -8.58 -11.28
N LEU A 20 -3.52 -9.07 -10.35
CA LEU A 20 -4.85 -9.59 -10.66
C LEU A 20 -5.76 -8.51 -11.27
N VAL A 21 -5.77 -7.29 -10.71
CA VAL A 21 -6.55 -6.17 -11.27
C VAL A 21 -6.10 -5.82 -12.69
N ALA A 22 -4.79 -5.79 -12.96
CA ALA A 22 -4.24 -5.53 -14.28
C ALA A 22 -4.60 -6.63 -15.32
N ILE A 23 -4.77 -7.88 -14.89
CA ILE A 23 -5.20 -8.99 -15.76
C ILE A 23 -6.73 -9.01 -15.93
N LEU A 24 -7.50 -8.76 -14.87
CA LEU A 24 -8.97 -8.78 -14.92
C LEU A 24 -9.53 -7.61 -15.73
N GLY A 25 -8.89 -6.43 -15.64
CA GLY A 25 -9.28 -5.22 -16.37
C GLY A 25 -9.55 -5.46 -17.86
N PRO A 26 -8.60 -5.98 -18.65
CA PRO A 26 -8.80 -6.24 -20.08
C PRO A 26 -9.80 -7.36 -20.41
N VAL A 27 -10.06 -8.28 -19.46
CA VAL A 27 -10.97 -9.41 -19.65
C VAL A 27 -12.44 -8.98 -19.47
N PHE A 28 -12.71 -8.03 -18.58
CA PHE A 28 -14.06 -7.54 -18.28
C PHE A 28 -14.59 -6.46 -19.23
N VAL A 29 -13.77 -5.90 -20.15
CA VAL A 29 -14.21 -4.82 -21.05
C VAL A 29 -14.97 -5.38 -22.26
N PRO A 30 -16.27 -5.08 -22.42
CA PRO A 30 -17.07 -5.50 -23.57
C PRO A 30 -16.56 -4.88 -24.88
N LYS A 31 -16.82 -5.56 -26.00
CA LYS A 31 -16.34 -5.14 -27.33
C LYS A 31 -17.06 -3.87 -27.77
N GLY A 32 -16.35 -2.74 -27.79
CA GLY A 32 -16.83 -1.46 -28.28
C GLY A 32 -15.79 -0.71 -29.14
N PRO A 33 -16.20 0.34 -29.87
CA PRO A 33 -15.33 1.10 -30.80
C PRO A 33 -14.09 1.73 -30.14
N HIS A 34 -14.14 1.99 -28.82
CA HIS A 34 -13.09 2.65 -28.05
C HIS A 34 -12.41 1.72 -27.02
N ARG A 35 -12.44 0.40 -27.24
CA ARG A 35 -11.92 -0.61 -26.29
C ARG A 35 -10.49 -0.35 -25.82
N THR A 36 -9.62 0.08 -26.72
CA THR A 36 -8.19 0.31 -26.40
C THR A 36 -8.01 1.42 -25.37
N LEU A 37 -8.79 2.50 -25.43
CA LEU A 37 -8.66 3.63 -24.50
C LEU A 37 -9.04 3.21 -23.07
N ILE A 38 -10.10 2.42 -22.93
CA ILE A 38 -10.55 1.90 -21.63
C ILE A 38 -9.50 0.94 -21.05
N VAL A 39 -8.97 0.02 -21.87
CA VAL A 39 -7.96 -0.94 -21.39
C VAL A 39 -6.65 -0.24 -20.99
N VAL A 40 -6.20 0.76 -21.76
CA VAL A 40 -4.94 1.47 -21.48
C VAL A 40 -5.08 2.36 -20.25
N SER A 41 -6.21 3.04 -20.05
CA SER A 41 -6.45 3.85 -18.84
C SER A 41 -6.51 2.97 -17.58
N THR A 42 -7.19 1.82 -17.62
CA THR A 42 -7.20 0.85 -16.51
C THR A 42 -5.80 0.30 -16.19
N LEU A 43 -5.01 -0.07 -17.20
CA LEU A 43 -3.65 -0.59 -17.00
C LEU A 43 -2.68 0.47 -16.47
N LEU A 44 -2.77 1.70 -16.98
CA LEU A 44 -1.92 2.81 -16.55
C LEU A 44 -2.21 3.16 -15.09
N THR A 45 -3.50 3.29 -14.72
CA THR A 45 -3.91 3.59 -13.34
C THR A 45 -3.47 2.49 -12.37
N ALA A 46 -3.64 1.21 -12.73
CA ALA A 46 -3.16 0.09 -11.91
C ALA A 46 -1.64 0.12 -11.73
N GLY A 47 -0.88 0.39 -12.80
CA GLY A 47 0.57 0.54 -12.74
C GLY A 47 1.02 1.71 -11.87
N CYS A 48 0.37 2.87 -12.00
CA CYS A 48 0.66 4.06 -11.22
C CYS A 48 0.33 3.88 -9.72
N CYS A 49 -0.84 3.32 -9.38
CA CYS A 49 -1.20 3.03 -7.98
C CYS A 49 -0.19 2.03 -7.35
N TYR A 50 0.29 1.02 -8.11
CA TYR A 50 1.30 0.06 -7.63
C TYR A 50 2.67 0.72 -7.39
N ILE A 51 3.17 1.53 -8.32
CA ILE A 51 4.48 2.20 -8.19
C ILE A 51 4.47 3.21 -7.04
N PHE A 52 3.38 3.97 -6.88
CA PHE A 52 3.22 4.91 -5.77
C PHE A 52 3.22 4.21 -4.42
N TRP A 53 2.47 3.11 -4.29
CA TRP A 53 2.43 2.30 -3.08
C TRP A 53 3.82 1.73 -2.74
N LEU A 54 4.49 1.14 -3.74
CA LEU A 54 5.83 0.55 -3.58
C LEU A 54 6.86 1.61 -3.17
N GLY A 55 6.79 2.81 -3.75
CA GLY A 55 7.67 3.93 -3.42
C GLY A 55 7.57 4.37 -1.96
N ILE A 56 6.36 4.53 -1.44
CA ILE A 56 6.15 4.90 -0.02
C ILE A 56 6.59 3.77 0.91
N PHE A 57 6.33 2.52 0.54
CA PHE A 57 6.73 1.36 1.31
C PHE A 57 8.26 1.23 1.43
N LEU A 58 9.00 1.47 0.34
CA LEU A 58 10.47 1.47 0.33
C LEU A 58 11.07 2.68 1.05
N ALA A 59 10.44 3.85 0.97
CA ALA A 59 10.89 5.06 1.66
C ALA A 59 10.99 4.86 3.19
N GLN A 60 10.20 3.94 3.74
CA GLN A 60 10.15 3.65 5.17
C GLN A 60 10.99 2.43 5.58
N TYR A 61 11.57 1.66 4.64
CA TYR A 61 12.30 0.42 4.96
C TYR A 61 13.65 0.68 5.64
N LYS A 62 14.28 1.82 5.35
CA LYS A 62 15.51 2.30 5.98
C LYS A 62 15.36 3.80 6.27
N PRO A 63 14.65 4.16 7.35
CA PRO A 63 14.44 5.56 7.68
C PRO A 63 15.77 6.18 8.08
N ILE A 64 16.10 7.30 7.45
CA ILE A 64 17.36 8.03 7.66
C ILE A 64 17.27 8.93 8.91
N PHE A 65 16.05 9.23 9.37
CA PHE A 65 15.77 10.06 10.53
C PHE A 65 14.72 9.40 11.42
N GLY A 66 14.98 9.38 12.73
CA GLY A 66 14.01 8.99 13.74
C GLY A 66 13.18 10.20 14.22
N PRO A 67 11.94 9.99 14.67
CA PRO A 67 11.12 11.07 15.20
C PRO A 67 11.71 11.61 16.52
N VAL A 68 11.70 12.93 16.70
CA VAL A 68 12.19 13.59 17.92
C VAL A 68 11.02 13.78 18.89
N LEU A 69 10.98 12.99 19.97
CA LEU A 69 9.90 13.05 20.97
C LEU A 69 10.39 13.54 22.34
N PRO A 70 9.58 14.34 23.06
CA PRO A 70 9.87 14.70 24.43
C PRO A 70 9.72 13.47 25.35
N ARG A 71 10.53 13.42 26.41
CA ARG A 71 10.62 12.29 27.36
C ARG A 71 9.27 11.84 27.95
N ARG A 72 8.33 12.78 28.12
CA ARG A 72 6.97 12.51 28.61
C ARG A 72 6.19 11.60 27.64
N THR A 73 6.31 11.84 26.35
CA THR A 73 5.61 11.05 25.32
C THR A 73 6.22 9.65 25.18
N LEU A 74 7.55 9.54 25.30
CA LEU A 74 8.24 8.23 25.32
C LEU A 74 7.74 7.34 26.48
N PHE A 75 7.59 7.90 27.68
CA PHE A 75 7.08 7.16 28.83
C PHE A 75 5.63 6.68 28.65
N ILE A 76 4.78 7.51 28.04
CA ILE A 76 3.40 7.14 27.71
C ILE A 76 3.41 6.03 26.65
N MET A 77 4.21 6.17 25.60
CA MET A 77 4.32 5.17 24.55
C MET A 77 4.76 3.84 25.11
N GLU A 78 5.80 3.77 25.93
CA GLU A 78 6.27 2.52 26.56
C GLU A 78 5.20 1.84 27.43
N LYS A 79 4.37 2.65 28.13
CA LYS A 79 3.34 2.13 29.02
C LYS A 79 2.12 1.55 28.29
N TYR A 80 1.71 2.17 27.18
CA TYR A 80 0.50 1.77 26.44
C TYR A 80 0.81 0.90 25.20
N TRP A 81 1.94 1.15 24.55
CA TRP A 81 2.49 0.37 23.46
C TRP A 81 3.77 -0.30 23.94
N LYS A 82 3.79 -1.64 24.01
CA LYS A 82 5.06 -2.39 24.18
C LYS A 82 5.96 -2.08 22.99
N VAL A 83 6.79 -1.04 23.11
CA VAL A 83 7.78 -0.63 22.12
C VAL A 83 8.91 -1.67 22.15
N SER A 84 8.64 -2.82 21.56
CA SER A 84 9.65 -3.84 21.30
C SER A 84 10.31 -3.52 19.97
N SER A 85 11.09 -2.44 19.94
CA SER A 85 12.08 -2.09 18.90
C SER A 85 11.67 -2.27 17.42
N VAL A 86 11.69 -1.13 16.71
CA VAL A 86 11.37 -0.95 15.27
C VAL A 86 9.88 -0.73 15.06
N PHE A 87 9.47 0.53 15.13
CA PHE A 87 8.40 1.15 14.34
C PHE A 87 7.64 0.13 13.48
N ASP A 88 6.72 -0.60 14.11
CA ASP A 88 6.21 -1.83 13.54
C ASP A 88 5.53 -1.52 12.21
N CYS A 89 5.96 -2.21 11.15
CA CYS A 89 5.31 -2.17 9.84
C CYS A 89 3.79 -2.46 9.93
N THR A 90 3.29 -3.00 11.05
CA THR A 90 1.87 -3.20 11.33
C THR A 90 1.07 -1.92 11.60
N LEU A 91 1.70 -0.79 11.96
CA LEU A 91 0.97 0.49 12.04
C LEU A 91 0.77 1.14 10.66
N PHE A 92 1.64 0.81 9.69
CA PHE A 92 1.40 1.09 8.27
C PHE A 92 0.33 0.16 7.68
N ASP A 93 0.24 -1.09 8.16
CA ASP A 93 -0.91 -1.96 7.86
C ASP A 93 -2.23 -1.31 8.32
N VAL A 94 -2.33 -0.65 9.48
CA VAL A 94 -3.60 0.02 9.87
C VAL A 94 -3.92 1.25 8.99
N PHE A 95 -2.93 1.99 8.51
CA PHE A 95 -3.17 3.17 7.67
C PHE A 95 -3.51 2.84 6.20
N ILE A 96 -2.96 1.74 5.64
CA ILE A 96 -3.25 1.27 4.26
C ILE A 96 -4.38 0.24 4.23
N TYR A 97 -4.48 -0.66 5.21
CA TYR A 97 -5.48 -1.73 5.28
C TYR A 97 -6.74 -1.33 6.07
N GLY A 98 -6.63 -0.37 6.99
CA GLY A 98 -7.75 0.11 7.81
C GLY A 98 -8.48 1.34 7.25
N ASN A 99 -7.96 1.98 6.19
CA ASN A 99 -8.60 3.14 5.57
C ASN A 99 -9.24 2.74 4.22
N PRO A 100 -10.54 2.42 4.18
CA PRO A 100 -11.21 2.08 2.92
C PRO A 100 -11.10 3.21 1.90
N SER A 101 -10.89 4.47 2.32
CA SER A 101 -10.80 5.62 1.41
C SER A 101 -9.68 5.52 0.38
N PHE A 102 -8.54 4.87 0.65
CA PHE A 102 -7.46 4.76 -0.35
C PHE A 102 -7.81 3.74 -1.44
N LEU A 103 -8.38 2.59 -1.02
CA LEU A 103 -8.88 1.58 -1.94
C LEU A 103 -10.09 2.11 -2.71
N THR A 104 -11.03 2.76 -2.01
CA THR A 104 -12.20 3.43 -2.57
C THR A 104 -11.82 4.60 -3.47
N LEU A 105 -10.72 5.34 -3.21
CA LEU A 105 -10.19 6.37 -4.11
C LEU A 105 -9.62 5.77 -5.39
N CYS A 106 -8.73 4.76 -5.36
CA CYS A 106 -8.27 4.11 -6.61
C CYS A 106 -9.42 3.36 -7.33
N LEU A 107 -10.42 2.82 -6.61
CA LEU A 107 -11.64 2.22 -7.22
C LEU A 107 -12.58 3.27 -7.82
N CYS A 108 -12.78 4.42 -7.18
CA CYS A 108 -13.52 5.56 -7.75
C CYS A 108 -12.80 6.13 -8.96
N LEU A 109 -11.47 6.28 -8.92
CA LEU A 109 -10.65 6.69 -10.07
C LEU A 109 -10.64 5.66 -11.22
N MET A 110 -11.08 4.42 -10.97
CA MET A 110 -11.25 3.37 -11.98
C MET A 110 -12.67 3.31 -12.55
N LEU A 111 -13.64 3.97 -11.89
CA LEU A 111 -15.05 3.99 -12.29
C LEU A 111 -15.51 5.36 -12.86
N ASP A 112 -14.70 6.40 -12.72
CA ASP A 112 -14.73 7.65 -13.52
C ASP A 112 -13.92 7.49 -14.82
#